data_AF-A0A2J8PYE0-F1
#
_entry.id   AF-A0A2J8PYE0-F1
#
_cell.length_a   1.000
_cell.length_b   1.000
_cell.length_c   1.000
_cell.angle_alpha   90.00
_cell.angle_beta   90.00
_cell.angle_gamma   90.00
#
_symmetry.space_group_name_H-M   'P 1'
#
loop_
_entity.id
_entity.type
_entity.pdbx_description
1 polymer ?
#
loop_
_entity_poly.entity_id
_entity_poly.type
_entity_poly.pdbx_seq_one_letter_code
_entity_poly.pdbx_strand_id
1 'polypeptide(L)'
;MRFRYECEGRSAGSILGESSTEASKTLPAIELRDCGGLREVEVTACLVWKDWPHRVHPHSLVGKDCTDGICRVRLRPHVSPRHSFNNLGIQCVRKKEIEAAIERKIQLGIDPYNAGSLKNHQEVDMNVVRICFQASYRDQQGQMRRMDPVLSEPVYDKKSTNTSELRICRINKESGPCTGGEELYLLCDKVQKGEGPGAASLGRAGSGNLEG
;
A
#
# COMPACT_ATOMS: atom_id res chain seq x y z
N MET A 1 -0.72 0.23 6.24
CA MET A 1 0.59 0.58 6.87
C MET A 1 0.84 2.06 6.61
N ARG A 2 1.68 2.79 7.36
CA ARG A 2 1.89 4.24 7.10
C ARG A 2 2.88 4.45 5.96
N PHE A 3 2.49 5.21 4.94
CA PHE A 3 3.42 5.63 3.88
C PHE A 3 4.33 6.76 4.40
N ARG A 4 5.58 6.76 3.96
CA ARG A 4 6.62 7.65 4.52
C ARG A 4 7.23 8.52 3.44
N TYR A 5 7.42 9.81 3.74
CA TYR A 5 8.16 10.69 2.85
C TYR A 5 9.67 10.44 2.97
N GLU A 6 10.40 10.69 1.89
CA GLU A 6 11.87 10.65 1.86
C GLU A 6 12.50 11.50 2.98
N CYS A 7 11.96 12.70 3.20
CA CYS A 7 12.49 13.64 4.18
C CYS A 7 12.29 13.21 5.65
N GLU A 8 11.54 12.13 5.93
CA GLU A 8 11.40 11.62 7.30
C GLU A 8 12.70 10.97 7.81
N GLY A 9 13.66 10.63 6.93
CA GLY A 9 14.98 10.12 7.32
C GLY A 9 14.97 8.77 8.06
N ARG A 10 13.83 8.06 8.03
CA ARG A 10 13.62 6.75 8.65
C ARG A 10 13.32 5.72 7.56
N SER A 11 13.49 4.43 7.88
CA SER A 11 12.99 3.37 6.99
C SER A 11 11.50 3.57 6.75
N ALA A 12 11.02 3.26 5.54
CA ALA A 12 9.63 3.46 5.16
C ALA A 12 8.64 2.47 5.83
N GLY A 13 9.04 1.82 6.92
CA GLY A 13 8.31 0.75 7.56
C GLY A 13 8.39 -0.57 6.80
N SER A 14 7.54 -1.53 7.16
CA SER A 14 7.46 -2.83 6.51
C SER A 14 6.00 -3.21 6.30
N ILE A 15 5.65 -3.55 5.06
CA ILE A 15 4.39 -4.19 4.71
C ILE A 15 4.44 -5.60 5.28
N LEU A 16 3.37 -6.00 5.96
CA LEU A 16 3.19 -7.34 6.49
C LEU A 16 2.28 -8.14 5.57
N GLY A 17 2.38 -9.46 5.65
CA GLY A 17 1.43 -10.36 5.00
C GLY A 17 0.04 -10.21 5.61
N GLU A 18 -0.99 -10.53 4.83
CA GLU A 18 -2.40 -10.43 5.24
C GLU A 18 -2.70 -11.26 6.50
N SER A 19 -2.11 -12.45 6.59
CA SER A 19 -2.27 -13.35 7.75
C SER A 19 -1.39 -12.99 8.95
N SER A 20 -0.72 -11.83 8.93
CA SER A 20 0.21 -11.43 9.98
C SER A 20 -0.54 -11.09 11.26
N THR A 21 -0.07 -11.63 12.39
CA THR A 21 -0.62 -11.34 13.73
C THR A 21 0.43 -10.60 14.57
N GLU A 22 0.12 -10.29 15.83
CA GLU A 22 1.12 -9.78 16.78
C GLU A 22 2.15 -10.85 17.17
N ALA A 23 1.69 -12.08 17.41
CA ALA A 23 2.52 -13.21 17.81
C ALA A 23 3.36 -13.79 16.66
N SER A 24 2.83 -13.76 15.43
CA SER A 24 3.49 -14.31 14.25
C SER A 24 3.43 -13.34 13.08
N LYS A 25 4.56 -12.68 12.81
CA LYS A 25 4.69 -11.73 11.71
C LYS A 25 4.94 -12.49 10.42
N THR A 26 4.07 -12.29 9.43
CA THR A 26 4.26 -12.79 8.07
C THR A 26 4.60 -11.64 7.13
N LEU A 27 5.22 -11.96 6.00
CA LEU A 27 5.67 -11.00 5.00
C LEU A 27 4.92 -11.20 3.69
N PRO A 28 4.81 -10.16 2.84
CA PRO A 28 4.38 -10.33 1.47
C PRO A 28 5.28 -11.34 0.77
N ALA A 29 4.68 -12.35 0.15
CA ALA A 29 5.39 -13.42 -0.51
C ALA A 29 4.73 -13.77 -1.84
N ILE A 30 5.54 -14.19 -2.79
CA ILE A 30 5.11 -14.69 -4.10
C ILE A 30 5.64 -16.10 -4.30
N GLU A 31 4.95 -16.87 -5.13
CA GLU A 31 5.35 -18.22 -5.53
C GLU A 31 5.14 -18.37 -7.03
N LEU A 32 6.18 -18.83 -7.73
CA LEU A 32 6.09 -19.19 -9.13
C LEU A 32 5.46 -20.57 -9.27
N ARG A 33 4.34 -20.65 -9.98
CA ARG A 33 3.64 -21.91 -10.30
C ARG A 33 3.84 -22.27 -11.76
N ASP A 34 3.80 -23.56 -12.06
CA ASP A 34 3.90 -24.12 -13.41
C ASP A 34 5.16 -23.68 -14.19
N CYS A 35 6.22 -23.28 -13.49
CA CYS A 35 7.50 -22.83 -14.06
C CYS A 35 8.51 -23.98 -14.23
N GLY A 36 8.02 -25.21 -14.37
CA GLY A 36 8.85 -26.41 -14.54
C GLY A 36 9.69 -26.31 -15.81
N GLY A 37 11.02 -26.46 -15.68
CA GLY A 37 11.96 -26.35 -16.81
C GLY A 37 12.53 -24.94 -17.05
N LEU A 38 12.04 -23.91 -16.35
CA LEU A 38 12.65 -22.58 -16.38
C LEU A 38 13.88 -22.54 -15.47
N ARG A 39 15.02 -22.09 -16.01
CA ARG A 39 16.28 -21.95 -15.24
C ARG A 39 16.20 -20.79 -14.25
N GLU A 40 15.71 -19.64 -14.72
CA GLU A 40 15.65 -18.40 -13.95
C GLU A 40 14.44 -17.57 -14.42
N VAL A 41 13.77 -16.95 -13.47
CA VAL A 41 12.66 -16.03 -13.68
C VAL A 41 12.95 -14.75 -12.91
N GLU A 42 12.91 -13.61 -13.58
CA GLU A 42 13.03 -12.30 -12.95
C GLU A 42 11.63 -11.77 -12.66
N VAL A 43 11.35 -11.48 -11.39
CA VAL A 43 10.11 -10.87 -10.93
C VAL A 43 10.37 -9.41 -10.60
N THR A 44 9.61 -8.51 -11.23
CA THR A 44 9.57 -7.08 -10.92
C THR A 44 8.28 -6.77 -10.18
N ALA A 45 8.37 -6.13 -9.01
CA ALA A 45 7.23 -5.57 -8.30
C ALA A 45 7.26 -4.04 -8.38
N CYS A 46 6.12 -3.42 -8.69
CA CYS A 46 5.95 -1.97 -8.72
C CYS A 46 4.60 -1.56 -8.15
N LEU A 47 4.41 -0.27 -7.83
CA LEU A 47 3.12 0.25 -7.37
C LEU A 47 2.27 0.72 -8.54
N VAL A 48 0.99 0.37 -8.50
CA VAL A 48 -0.03 0.79 -9.46
C VAL A 48 -1.27 1.32 -8.76
N TRP A 49 -2.13 1.99 -9.53
CA TRP A 49 -3.43 2.45 -9.06
C TRP A 49 -4.32 1.30 -8.61
N LYS A 50 -5.16 1.57 -7.61
CA LYS A 50 -6.12 0.61 -7.08
C LYS A 50 -7.11 0.12 -8.14
N ASP A 51 -7.63 1.06 -8.94
CA ASP A 51 -8.69 0.81 -9.91
C ASP A 51 -8.14 0.81 -11.35
N TRP A 52 -8.89 0.19 -12.28
CA TRP A 52 -8.55 0.16 -13.71
C TRP A 52 -8.45 1.62 -14.23
N PRO A 53 -7.39 2.05 -14.96
CA PRO A 53 -6.48 1.22 -15.73
C PRO A 53 -5.18 0.73 -15.08
N HIS A 54 -5.10 0.67 -13.74
CA HIS A 54 -3.90 0.24 -13.00
C HIS A 54 -2.62 0.95 -13.49
N ARG A 55 -2.73 2.25 -13.73
CA ARG A 55 -1.59 3.10 -14.10
C ARG A 55 -0.51 3.00 -13.05
N VAL A 56 0.73 3.23 -13.47
CA VAL A 56 1.87 3.32 -12.56
C VAL A 56 1.60 4.38 -11.49
N HIS A 57 1.75 4.00 -10.23
CA HIS A 57 1.55 4.90 -9.10
C HIS A 57 2.82 5.74 -8.88
N PRO A 58 2.72 7.03 -8.51
CA PRO A 58 3.90 7.88 -8.28
C PRO A 58 4.75 7.44 -7.08
N HIS A 59 4.14 6.91 -6.02
CA HIS A 59 4.86 6.35 -4.86
C HIS A 59 5.78 5.19 -5.25
N SER A 60 6.82 4.97 -4.45
CA SER A 60 7.89 4.01 -4.74
C SER A 60 7.91 2.87 -3.72
N LEU A 61 8.24 1.65 -4.17
CA LEU A 61 8.66 0.58 -3.28
C LEU A 61 10.10 0.84 -2.84
N VAL A 62 10.36 0.67 -1.55
CA VAL A 62 11.71 0.78 -0.97
C VAL A 62 11.95 -0.40 -0.04
N GLY A 63 13.20 -0.82 0.10
CA GLY A 63 13.54 -2.01 0.87
C GLY A 63 14.83 -2.63 0.38
N LYS A 64 15.14 -3.81 0.88
CA LYS A 64 16.41 -4.51 0.60
C LYS A 64 16.60 -4.82 -0.89
N ASP A 65 15.53 -5.29 -1.54
CA ASP A 65 15.57 -5.76 -2.94
C ASP A 65 15.05 -4.68 -3.92
N CYS A 66 14.97 -3.41 -3.48
CA CYS A 66 14.38 -2.32 -4.24
C CYS A 66 15.43 -1.36 -4.80
N THR A 67 15.24 -0.93 -6.04
CA THR A 67 16.06 0.07 -6.74
C THR A 67 15.14 0.90 -7.63
N ASP A 68 15.36 2.21 -7.69
CA ASP A 68 14.55 3.16 -8.49
C ASP A 68 13.03 3.09 -8.25
N GLY A 69 12.64 2.71 -7.03
CA GLY A 69 11.24 2.65 -6.61
C GLY A 69 10.48 1.38 -7.02
N ILE A 70 11.19 0.36 -7.49
CA ILE A 70 10.66 -0.97 -7.79
C ILE A 70 11.49 -2.05 -7.12
N CYS A 71 10.90 -3.23 -6.92
CA CYS A 71 11.58 -4.40 -6.39
C CYS A 71 11.91 -5.36 -7.52
N ARG A 72 13.14 -5.85 -7.63
CA ARG A 72 13.52 -6.86 -8.64
C ARG A 72 14.22 -8.03 -7.97
N VAL A 73 13.71 -9.23 -8.22
CA VAL A 73 14.24 -10.47 -7.64
C VAL A 73 14.36 -11.54 -8.70
N ARG A 74 15.43 -12.34 -8.64
CA ARG A 74 15.64 -13.47 -9.54
C ARG A 74 15.40 -14.76 -8.78
N LEU A 75 14.45 -15.55 -9.27
CA LEU A 75 14.07 -16.82 -8.68
C LEU A 75 14.51 -17.95 -9.60
N ARG A 76 14.94 -19.04 -8.96
CA ARG A 76 15.25 -20.30 -9.63
C ARG A 76 14.14 -21.28 -9.23
N PRO A 77 13.11 -21.46 -10.07
CA PRO A 77 11.93 -22.24 -9.69
C PRO A 77 12.24 -23.67 -9.22
N HIS A 78 13.32 -24.27 -9.75
CA HIS A 78 13.79 -25.60 -9.41
C HIS A 78 14.49 -25.70 -8.04
N VAL A 79 14.94 -24.58 -7.46
CA VAL A 79 15.57 -24.55 -6.12
C VAL A 79 14.61 -24.00 -5.08
N SER A 80 14.04 -22.82 -5.36
CA SER A 80 13.08 -22.15 -4.49
C SER A 80 12.16 -21.30 -5.36
N PRO A 81 10.92 -21.76 -5.62
CA PRO A 81 9.95 -21.00 -6.41
C PRO A 81 9.33 -19.85 -5.62
N ARG A 82 9.54 -19.79 -4.29
CA ARG A 82 8.96 -18.80 -3.39
C ARG A 82 9.96 -17.72 -3.01
N HIS A 83 9.48 -16.49 -2.93
CA HIS A 83 10.22 -15.33 -2.40
C HIS A 83 9.39 -14.60 -1.35
N SER A 84 10.03 -14.12 -0.29
CA SER A 84 9.39 -13.25 0.71
C SER A 84 10.11 -11.91 0.75
N PHE A 85 9.36 -10.83 0.61
CA PHE A 85 9.91 -9.47 0.57
C PHE A 85 10.14 -8.93 1.97
N ASN A 86 11.40 -8.96 2.41
CA ASN A 86 11.80 -8.45 3.71
C ASN A 86 11.95 -6.92 3.67
N ASN A 87 11.49 -6.24 4.72
CA ASN A 87 11.62 -4.79 4.89
C ASN A 87 11.07 -3.98 3.71
N LEU A 88 10.01 -4.48 3.05
CA LEU A 88 9.37 -3.78 1.94
C LEU A 88 8.49 -2.65 2.47
N GLY A 89 8.82 -1.41 2.12
CA GLY A 89 8.10 -0.20 2.50
C GLY A 89 7.59 0.59 1.30
N ILE A 90 6.78 1.61 1.58
CA ILE A 90 6.22 2.51 0.57
C ILE A 90 6.67 3.93 0.88
N GLN A 91 7.45 4.48 -0.05
CA GLN A 91 7.91 5.85 -0.02
C GLN A 91 6.93 6.72 -0.81
N CYS A 92 6.21 7.59 -0.11
CA CYS A 92 5.25 8.49 -0.74
C CYS A 92 5.92 9.79 -1.23
N VAL A 93 5.44 10.30 -2.35
CA VAL A 93 5.90 11.57 -2.94
C VAL A 93 4.91 12.70 -2.65
N ARG A 94 5.39 13.94 -2.77
CA ARG A 94 4.53 15.14 -2.66
C ARG A 94 3.77 15.36 -3.96
N LYS A 95 2.66 16.10 -3.90
CA LYS A 95 1.84 16.40 -5.10
C LYS A 95 2.64 16.96 -6.27
N LYS A 96 3.57 17.89 -5.98
CA LYS A 96 4.46 18.51 -6.98
C LYS A 96 5.45 17.55 -7.66
N GLU A 97 5.64 16.35 -7.11
CA GLU A 97 6.58 15.34 -7.61
C GLU A 97 5.88 14.23 -8.40
N ILE A 98 4.54 14.22 -8.45
CA ILE A 98 3.76 13.13 -9.05
C ILE A 98 4.16 12.90 -10.51
N GLU A 99 4.14 13.96 -11.33
CA GLU A 99 4.42 13.85 -12.76
C GLU A 99 5.84 13.34 -13.03
N ALA A 100 6.84 13.95 -12.38
CA ALA A 100 8.24 13.54 -12.52
C ALA A 100 8.48 12.09 -12.04
N ALA A 101 7.79 11.64 -11.00
CA ALA A 101 7.90 10.28 -10.48
C ALA A 101 7.30 9.23 -11.44
N ILE A 102 6.17 9.55 -12.08
CA ILE A 102 5.54 8.67 -13.08
C ILE A 102 6.42 8.61 -14.33
N GLU A 103 6.85 9.77 -14.84
CA GLU A 103 7.67 9.87 -16.05
C GLU A 103 8.97 9.05 -15.93
N ARG A 104 9.65 9.14 -14.77
CA ARG A 104 10.86 8.34 -14.50
C ARG A 104 10.60 6.84 -14.61
N LYS A 105 9.45 6.34 -14.14
CA LYS A 105 9.13 4.91 -14.21
C LYS A 105 8.81 4.46 -15.63
N ILE A 106 8.12 5.29 -16.40
CA ILE A 106 7.84 5.04 -17.82
C ILE A 106 9.16 4.99 -18.61
N GLN A 107 10.11 5.89 -18.35
CA GLN A 107 11.43 5.89 -18.97
C GLN A 107 12.24 4.61 -18.65
N LEU A 108 12.02 4.01 -17.49
CA LEU A 108 12.58 2.71 -17.11
C LEU A 108 11.83 1.51 -17.74
N GLY A 109 10.83 1.75 -18.58
CA GLY A 109 10.01 0.73 -19.22
C GLY A 109 9.04 0.03 -18.27
N ILE A 110 8.70 0.66 -17.15
CA ILE A 110 7.81 0.12 -16.13
C ILE A 110 6.41 0.64 -16.40
N ASP A 111 5.60 -0.14 -17.11
CA ASP A 111 4.17 0.09 -17.28
C ASP A 111 3.47 -1.28 -17.44
N PRO A 112 3.04 -1.92 -16.33
CA PRO A 112 2.58 -3.31 -16.38
C PRO A 112 1.37 -3.56 -17.28
N TYR A 113 0.54 -2.54 -17.46
CA TYR A 113 -0.72 -2.61 -18.20
C TYR A 113 -0.70 -1.75 -19.47
N ASN A 114 0.46 -1.19 -19.84
CA ASN A 114 0.59 -0.23 -20.95
C ASN A 114 -0.48 0.87 -20.90
N ALA A 115 -0.82 1.32 -19.69
CA ALA A 115 -1.90 2.29 -19.49
C ALA A 115 -1.46 3.71 -19.91
N GLY A 116 -0.16 3.92 -20.11
CA GLY A 116 0.44 5.17 -20.55
C GLY A 116 0.51 6.23 -19.44
N SER A 117 1.15 7.35 -19.79
CA SER A 117 1.33 8.47 -18.87
C SER A 117 0.00 9.16 -18.53
N LEU A 118 -0.01 9.80 -17.37
CA LEU A 118 -1.16 10.48 -16.82
C LEU A 118 -1.25 11.90 -17.39
N LYS A 119 -2.39 12.27 -17.97
CA LYS A 119 -2.63 13.65 -18.43
C LYS A 119 -3.06 14.61 -17.31
N ASN A 120 -3.57 14.08 -16.19
CA ASN A 120 -4.07 14.86 -15.06
C ASN A 120 -3.67 14.21 -13.72
N HIS A 121 -2.62 14.74 -13.07
CA HIS A 121 -2.09 14.22 -11.81
C HIS A 121 -3.02 14.36 -10.61
N GLN A 122 -4.13 15.10 -10.73
CA GLN A 122 -5.09 15.30 -9.65
C GLN A 122 -5.97 14.08 -9.36
N GLU A 123 -6.03 13.11 -10.28
CA GLU A 123 -6.87 11.91 -10.16
C GLU A 123 -6.23 10.78 -9.33
N VAL A 124 -4.93 10.89 -9.00
CA VAL A 124 -4.23 9.86 -8.24
C VAL A 124 -4.71 9.84 -6.78
N ASP A 125 -5.25 8.72 -6.32
CA ASP A 125 -5.47 8.51 -4.88
C ASP A 125 -4.15 8.20 -4.18
N MET A 126 -3.59 9.21 -3.51
CA MET A 126 -2.31 9.12 -2.82
C MET A 126 -2.33 8.26 -1.54
N ASN A 127 -3.51 7.79 -1.10
CA ASN A 127 -3.70 7.03 0.13
C ASN A 127 -3.85 5.53 -0.10
N VAL A 128 -3.88 5.06 -1.35
CA VAL A 128 -4.03 3.64 -1.67
C VAL A 128 -3.20 3.26 -2.88
N VAL A 129 -2.58 2.09 -2.81
CA VAL A 129 -1.83 1.49 -3.93
C VAL A 129 -2.15 0.01 -4.04
N ARG A 130 -1.92 -0.59 -5.21
CA ARG A 130 -1.73 -2.04 -5.32
C ARG A 130 -0.28 -2.31 -5.71
N ILE A 131 0.26 -3.45 -5.27
CA ILE A 131 1.54 -3.95 -5.76
C ILE A 131 1.25 -4.82 -6.97
N CYS A 132 1.88 -4.52 -8.10
CA CYS A 132 1.81 -5.32 -9.30
C CYS A 132 3.09 -6.13 -9.45
N PHE A 133 2.98 -7.45 -9.60
CA PHE A 133 4.07 -8.38 -9.83
C PHE A 133 4.09 -8.80 -11.30
N GLN A 134 5.20 -8.58 -11.98
CA GLN A 134 5.44 -9.04 -13.35
C GLN A 134 6.60 -10.01 -13.36
N ALA A 135 6.37 -11.21 -13.89
CA ALA A 135 7.42 -12.20 -14.06
C ALA A 135 7.86 -12.26 -15.53
N SER A 136 9.16 -12.36 -15.73
CA SER A 136 9.76 -12.52 -17.05
C SER A 136 10.86 -13.57 -17.03
N TYR A 137 11.00 -14.30 -18.13
CA TYR A 137 11.96 -15.40 -18.24
C TYR A 137 12.47 -15.52 -19.67
N ARG A 138 13.59 -16.22 -19.85
CA ARG A 138 14.05 -16.64 -21.18
C ARG A 138 13.55 -18.04 -21.48
N ASP A 139 12.89 -18.20 -22.62
CA ASP A 139 12.47 -19.51 -23.09
C ASP A 139 13.65 -20.32 -23.66
N GLN A 140 13.39 -21.53 -24.14
CA GLN A 140 14.42 -22.43 -24.68
C GLN A 140 15.11 -21.87 -25.93
N GLN A 141 14.47 -20.94 -26.64
CA GLN A 141 15.01 -20.26 -27.82
C GLN A 141 15.80 -18.99 -27.44
N GLY A 142 15.87 -18.67 -26.14
CA GLY A 142 16.52 -17.48 -25.62
C GLY A 142 15.67 -16.20 -25.73
N GLN A 143 14.43 -16.30 -26.21
CA GLN A 143 13.52 -15.17 -26.31
C GLN A 143 12.97 -14.81 -24.92
N MET A 144 12.88 -13.51 -24.64
CA MET A 144 12.27 -13.03 -23.40
C MET A 144 10.75 -13.15 -23.49
N ARG A 145 10.14 -13.85 -22.53
CA ARG A 145 8.70 -14.01 -22.35
C ARG A 145 8.27 -13.37 -21.05
N ARG A 146 7.05 -12.81 -21.02
CA ARG A 146 6.42 -12.24 -19.82
C ARG A 146 5.19 -13.07 -19.46
N MET A 147 4.97 -13.24 -18.17
CA MET A 147 3.73 -13.78 -17.62
C MET A 147 2.73 -12.63 -17.40
N ASP A 148 1.46 -12.97 -17.24
CA ASP A 148 0.44 -11.99 -16.92
C ASP A 148 0.73 -11.30 -15.58
N PRO A 149 0.53 -9.98 -15.47
CA PRO A 149 0.72 -9.27 -14.21
C PRO A 149 -0.26 -9.74 -13.14
N VAL A 150 0.20 -9.84 -11.90
CA VAL A 150 -0.63 -10.19 -10.73
C VAL A 150 -0.68 -9.01 -9.77
N LEU A 151 -1.88 -8.64 -9.31
CA LEU A 151 -2.06 -7.56 -8.34
C LEU A 151 -2.19 -8.11 -6.92
N SER A 152 -1.62 -7.40 -5.95
CA SER A 152 -1.94 -7.59 -4.54
C SER A 152 -3.30 -6.99 -4.20
N GLU A 153 -3.81 -7.33 -3.02
CA GLU A 153 -4.84 -6.52 -2.38
C GLU A 153 -4.37 -5.06 -2.17
N PRO A 154 -5.30 -4.09 -2.13
CA PRO A 154 -4.96 -2.69 -1.93
C PRO A 154 -4.28 -2.45 -0.58
N VAL A 155 -3.21 -1.68 -0.59
CA VAL A 155 -2.50 -1.23 0.60
C VAL A 155 -2.91 0.21 0.87
N TYR A 156 -3.50 0.45 2.06
CA TYR A 156 -3.97 1.75 2.49
C TYR A 156 -2.98 2.45 3.43
N ASP A 157 -2.81 3.77 3.25
CA ASP A 157 -2.04 4.62 4.15
C ASP A 157 -2.77 4.80 5.47
N LYS A 158 -2.17 4.31 6.56
CA LYS A 158 -2.70 4.47 7.92
C LYS A 158 -2.63 5.92 8.44
N LYS A 159 -1.87 6.81 7.79
CA LYS A 159 -1.83 8.23 8.19
C LYS A 159 -3.08 9.00 7.76
N SER A 160 -3.77 8.55 6.71
CA SER A 160 -4.95 9.23 6.18
C SER A 160 -6.19 8.85 6.96
N THR A 161 -6.96 9.85 7.40
CA THR A 161 -8.20 9.66 8.18
C THR A 161 -9.31 8.97 7.41
N ASN A 162 -9.22 8.94 6.08
CA ASN A 162 -10.21 8.31 5.20
C ASN A 162 -10.02 6.80 5.10
N THR A 163 -8.79 6.35 5.32
CA THR A 163 -8.36 4.98 5.05
C THR A 163 -7.69 4.34 6.25
N SER A 164 -7.66 5.04 7.38
CA SER A 164 -7.16 4.52 8.65
C SER A 164 -8.12 3.47 9.19
N GLU A 165 -7.54 2.46 9.82
CA GLU A 165 -8.28 1.44 10.56
C GLU A 165 -9.06 2.12 11.71
N LEU A 166 -10.36 1.85 11.79
CA LEU A 166 -11.22 2.44 12.81
C LEU A 166 -10.98 1.72 14.14
N ARG A 167 -10.64 2.48 15.17
CA ARG A 167 -10.35 1.94 16.50
C ARG A 167 -11.06 2.75 17.57
N ILE A 168 -11.86 2.06 18.38
CA ILE A 168 -12.37 2.59 19.65
C ILE A 168 -11.30 2.36 20.71
N CYS A 169 -10.89 3.44 21.37
CA CYS A 169 -9.86 3.41 22.40
C CYS A 169 -10.48 3.29 23.79
N ARG A 170 -11.61 3.96 24.03
CA ARG A 170 -12.30 3.94 25.32
C ARG A 170 -13.78 4.26 25.18
N ILE A 171 -14.59 3.64 26.03
CA ILE A 171 -15.98 3.99 26.27
C ILE A 171 -16.13 4.28 27.76
N ASN A 172 -16.93 5.27 28.14
CA ASN A 172 -17.11 5.65 29.54
C ASN A 172 -18.09 4.74 30.32
N LYS A 173 -18.94 3.96 29.64
CA LYS A 173 -19.90 3.02 30.24
C LYS A 173 -19.95 1.72 29.45
N GLU A 174 -20.18 0.61 30.15
CA GLU A 174 -20.23 -0.75 29.58
C GLU A 174 -21.63 -1.38 29.63
N SER A 175 -22.59 -0.70 30.25
CA SER A 175 -24.00 -1.12 30.32
C SER A 175 -24.90 0.11 30.40
N GLY A 176 -26.19 -0.08 30.11
CA GLY A 176 -27.21 0.95 30.19
C GLY A 176 -28.62 0.36 30.14
N PRO A 177 -29.67 1.14 30.49
CA PRO A 177 -31.06 0.68 30.44
C PRO A 177 -31.49 0.28 29.03
N CYS A 178 -32.33 -0.75 28.92
CA CYS A 178 -32.89 -1.19 27.63
C CYS A 178 -33.79 -0.15 26.95
N THR A 179 -34.21 0.90 27.68
CA THR A 179 -35.01 2.02 27.17
C THR A 179 -34.19 3.01 26.34
N GLY A 180 -32.85 2.94 26.38
CA GLY A 180 -31.98 3.90 25.70
C GLY A 180 -32.05 5.32 26.26
N GLY A 181 -31.52 6.29 25.50
CA GLY A 181 -31.50 7.72 25.88
C GLY A 181 -30.33 8.14 26.77
N GLU A 182 -29.42 7.21 27.07
CA GLU A 182 -28.25 7.47 27.90
C GLU A 182 -27.08 8.06 27.09
N GLU A 183 -26.45 9.10 27.64
CA GLU A 183 -25.26 9.71 27.03
C GLU A 183 -24.01 8.86 27.26
N LEU A 184 -23.26 8.66 26.19
CA LEU A 184 -22.01 7.92 26.12
C LEU A 184 -20.92 8.76 25.49
N TYR A 185 -19.71 8.64 26.04
CA TYR A 185 -18.51 9.27 25.53
C TYR A 185 -17.60 8.17 24.98
N LEU A 186 -17.32 8.27 23.69
CA LEU A 186 -16.45 7.34 22.97
C LEU A 186 -15.20 8.09 22.52
N LEU A 187 -14.04 7.58 22.93
CA LEU A 187 -12.74 8.04 22.45
C LEU A 187 -12.26 7.07 21.38
N CYS A 188 -11.92 7.57 20.21
CA CYS A 188 -11.44 6.79 19.08
C CYS A 188 -10.26 7.47 18.39
N ASP A 189 -9.59 6.72 17.53
CA ASP A 189 -8.64 7.29 16.58
C ASP A 189 -9.34 8.30 15.65
N LYS A 190 -8.56 9.15 14.98
CA LYS A 190 -9.09 10.28 14.21
C LYS A 190 -10.03 9.81 13.09
N VAL A 191 -11.32 10.11 13.21
CA VAL A 191 -12.37 9.85 12.21
C VAL A 191 -12.84 11.13 11.52
N GLN A 192 -13.45 11.00 10.35
CA GLN A 192 -14.15 12.12 9.71
C GLN A 192 -15.63 12.12 10.10
N LYS A 193 -16.13 13.29 10.49
CA LYS A 193 -17.57 13.50 10.67
C LYS A 193 -18.20 13.63 9.29
N GLY A 194 -18.95 12.61 8.86
CA GLY A 194 -19.60 12.64 7.55
C GLY A 194 -20.65 13.76 7.45
N GLU A 195 -20.77 14.37 6.27
CA GLU A 195 -21.89 15.23 5.89
C GLU A 195 -23.00 14.35 5.28
N GLY A 196 -23.63 13.51 6.12
CA GLY A 196 -24.84 12.77 5.77
C GLY A 196 -26.06 13.37 6.47
N PRO A 197 -27.29 13.10 5.99
CA PRO A 197 -28.53 13.68 6.54
C PRO A 197 -28.89 13.24 7.98
N GLY A 198 -27.95 12.63 8.72
CA GLY A 198 -28.09 12.24 10.13
C GLY A 198 -26.97 12.75 11.04
N ALA A 199 -26.12 13.69 10.58
CA ALA A 199 -25.02 14.22 11.37
C ALA A 199 -25.52 15.17 12.48
N ALA A 200 -25.99 14.61 13.59
CA ALA A 200 -26.24 15.38 14.80
C ALA A 200 -24.94 16.11 15.21
N SER A 201 -25.07 17.41 15.46
CA SER A 201 -24.01 18.29 15.93
C SER A 201 -23.54 17.91 17.33
N LEU A 202 -22.56 17.02 17.45
CA LEU A 202 -21.75 16.94 18.68
C LEU A 202 -20.94 18.24 18.81
N GLY A 203 -21.23 18.96 19.89
CA GLY A 203 -20.74 20.30 20.19
C GLY A 203 -19.24 20.38 20.49
N ARG A 204 -18.72 21.60 20.37
CA ARG A 204 -17.33 22.00 20.65
C ARG A 204 -16.90 21.58 22.05
N ALA A 205 -15.83 20.78 22.15
CA ALA A 205 -14.99 20.76 23.35
C ALA A 205 -14.03 21.96 23.26
N GLY A 206 -14.22 22.93 24.17
CA GLY A 206 -13.30 24.04 24.34
C GLY A 206 -11.97 23.56 24.94
N SER A 207 -10.87 24.10 24.41
CA SER A 207 -9.54 23.95 24.97
C SER A 207 -9.50 24.64 26.34
N GLY A 208 -9.48 23.87 27.42
CA GLY A 208 -9.13 24.36 28.74
C GLY A 208 -7.61 24.30 28.92
N ASN A 209 -6.97 25.48 29.01
CA ASN A 209 -5.61 25.59 29.52
C ASN A 209 -5.58 25.06 30.97
N LEU A 210 -4.67 24.12 31.24
CA LEU A 210 -4.22 23.82 32.59
C LEU A 210 -2.85 24.47 32.75
N GLU A 211 -2.84 25.66 33.35
CA GLU A 211 -1.67 26.15 34.08
C GLU A 211 -1.77 25.61 35.51
N GLY A 212 -0.66 25.04 35.98
CA GLY A 212 -0.40 24.59 37.35
C GLY A 212 1.09 24.39 37.50
#